data_AF-A0A521BG19-F1
#
_entry.id   AF-A0A521BG19-F1
#
_cell.length_a   1.000
_cell.length_b   1.000
_cell.length_c   1.000
_cell.angle_alpha   90.00
_cell.angle_beta   90.00
_cell.angle_gamma   90.00
#
_symmetry.space_group_name_H-M   'P 1'
#
loop_
_entity.id
_entity.type
_entity.pdbx_description
1 polymer ?
#
loop_
_entity_poly.entity_id
_entity_poly.type
_entity_poly.pdbx_seq_one_letter_code
_entity_poly.pdbx_strand_id
1 'polypeptide(L)'
;MSDSDGGGAVEDAIESATDGSSEVDIGDPEVDAEDAEDTEVDGRGVTTAEEVEEVRTALADLRETTDRLEESVGSLRSDLESLDSAVDEDVEDLRERFVRLYRDLEGKAGTDHEHPETADRLETVAADVTAAAERLDGVETRVESVEEALDRVDATVTDLETNVGAIDDRVASAEGRISDTDDRVADAEDRLSTTEERLSTAEDRLEDLAAAGEDRSEKLSRVASAVVRAQRELRTVRRERADRERLDSIRRTANRHGVKKADCAECGNGVRLSLLSEPECPYCEARFDDLDPADRFFRRSTLTVDDRPALEGDVASNADEGERDGEETRRDGKEDGRDGEGIRREGEGIREDPEGNERDRGER
;
A
#
# COMPACT_ATOMS: atom_id res chain seq x y z
N MET A 1 -2.62 -41.43 -29.80
CA MET A 1 -4.00 -41.22 -29.29
C MET A 1 -4.37 -39.79 -29.65
N SER A 2 -5.12 -39.50 -30.70
CA SER A 2 -5.90 -40.38 -31.56
C SER A 2 -5.96 -39.74 -32.94
N ASP A 3 -5.61 -40.54 -33.93
CA ASP A 3 -6.02 -40.40 -35.32
C ASP A 3 -7.55 -40.43 -35.40
N SER A 4 -8.12 -39.67 -36.34
CA SER A 4 -9.50 -39.88 -36.79
C SER A 4 -9.58 -39.70 -38.29
N ASP A 5 -9.63 -40.88 -38.90
CA ASP A 5 -9.92 -41.20 -40.29
C ASP A 5 -11.23 -40.58 -40.78
N GLY A 6 -11.15 -39.96 -41.95
CA GLY A 6 -12.29 -39.69 -42.83
C GLY A 6 -12.17 -40.58 -44.07
N GLY A 7 -12.65 -41.81 -43.97
CA GLY A 7 -12.76 -42.75 -45.08
C GLY A 7 -13.88 -42.35 -46.05
N GLY A 8 -13.57 -42.38 -47.34
CA GLY A 8 -14.52 -42.26 -48.44
C GLY A 8 -14.11 -43.20 -49.56
N ALA A 9 -14.69 -44.40 -49.54
CA ALA A 9 -14.55 -45.39 -50.58
C ALA A 9 -15.29 -44.94 -51.85
N VAL A 10 -14.64 -45.12 -52.99
CA VAL A 10 -15.30 -45.28 -54.30
C VAL A 10 -14.66 -46.49 -54.95
N GLU A 11 -15.33 -47.62 -54.79
CA GLU A 11 -15.07 -48.87 -55.51
C GLU A 11 -15.59 -48.75 -56.95
N ASP A 12 -14.76 -49.28 -57.85
CA ASP A 12 -15.06 -50.13 -59.00
C ASP A 12 -16.26 -49.83 -59.92
N ALA A 13 -15.93 -49.54 -61.19
CA ALA A 13 -16.54 -50.20 -62.35
C ALA A 13 -15.85 -49.74 -63.64
N ILE A 14 -14.92 -50.53 -64.19
CA ILE A 14 -14.84 -50.73 -65.65
C ILE A 14 -14.61 -52.22 -65.91
N GLU A 15 -15.71 -52.87 -66.25
CA GLU A 15 -15.81 -54.24 -66.72
C GLU A 15 -15.03 -54.47 -68.03
N SER A 16 -14.51 -55.68 -68.11
CA SER A 16 -14.13 -56.35 -69.35
C SER A 16 -15.34 -56.58 -70.26
N ALA A 17 -15.18 -56.26 -71.53
CA ALA A 17 -15.89 -56.88 -72.66
C ALA A 17 -14.90 -56.89 -73.83
N THR A 18 -14.28 -58.03 -74.16
CA THR A 18 -14.78 -59.04 -75.13
C THR A 18 -15.03 -58.38 -76.49
N ASP A 19 -14.16 -58.65 -77.46
CA ASP A 19 -14.31 -59.79 -78.38
C ASP A 19 -15.00 -59.32 -79.67
N GLY A 20 -14.37 -59.60 -80.80
CA GLY A 20 -15.10 -59.67 -82.06
C GLY A 20 -14.66 -58.71 -83.16
N SER A 21 -14.29 -59.34 -84.28
CA SER A 21 -14.37 -58.85 -85.66
C SER A 21 -13.15 -58.07 -86.17
N SER A 22 -12.42 -58.52 -87.19
CA SER A 22 -12.60 -59.67 -88.08
C SER A 22 -11.35 -59.77 -88.94
N GLU A 23 -10.55 -60.81 -88.74
CA GLU A 23 -9.62 -61.30 -89.76
C GLU A 23 -10.46 -61.79 -90.94
N VAL A 24 -10.33 -61.12 -92.08
CA VAL A 24 -10.90 -61.60 -93.34
C VAL A 24 -9.85 -62.51 -93.97
N ASP A 25 -9.84 -63.75 -93.47
CA ASP A 25 -9.26 -64.91 -94.13
C ASP A 25 -10.29 -65.36 -95.17
N ILE A 26 -10.08 -64.99 -96.45
CA ILE A 26 -10.81 -65.61 -97.55
C ILE A 26 -9.94 -66.79 -98.02
N GLY A 27 -10.13 -67.89 -97.31
CA GLY A 27 -9.70 -69.21 -97.76
C GLY A 27 -10.37 -69.57 -99.08
N ASP A 28 -9.60 -70.30 -99.89
CA ASP A 28 -10.09 -71.20 -100.95
C ASP A 28 -11.36 -71.94 -100.52
N PRO A 29 -12.42 -71.95 -101.34
CA PRO A 29 -13.33 -73.07 -101.33
C PRO A 29 -12.73 -74.17 -102.23
N GLU A 30 -11.92 -75.05 -101.62
CA GLU A 30 -11.89 -76.45 -102.03
C GLU A 30 -13.29 -77.00 -101.80
N VAL A 31 -14.08 -77.10 -102.88
CA VAL A 31 -15.27 -77.95 -102.92
C VAL A 31 -14.85 -79.26 -103.54
N ASP A 32 -14.68 -80.21 -102.65
CA ASP A 32 -14.49 -81.63 -102.90
C ASP A 32 -15.50 -82.15 -103.92
N ALA A 33 -14.94 -82.89 -104.88
CA ALA A 33 -15.62 -84.00 -105.49
C ALA A 33 -16.13 -84.96 -104.41
N GLU A 34 -17.27 -85.59 -104.64
CA GLU A 34 -17.45 -87.05 -104.70
C GLU A 34 -18.94 -87.38 -104.56
N ASP A 35 -19.31 -88.47 -105.24
CA ASP A 35 -20.56 -89.24 -105.14
C ASP A 35 -21.84 -88.57 -105.65
N ALA A 36 -22.76 -89.24 -106.34
CA ALA A 36 -22.92 -90.54 -107.00
C ALA A 36 -24.22 -90.31 -107.82
N GLU A 37 -24.52 -90.94 -108.95
CA GLU A 37 -24.86 -92.35 -109.07
C GLU A 37 -24.89 -92.73 -110.56
N ASP A 38 -24.53 -93.97 -110.82
CA ASP A 38 -24.72 -94.69 -112.08
C ASP A 38 -26.18 -94.66 -112.54
N THR A 39 -26.40 -94.22 -113.78
CA THR A 39 -27.47 -94.77 -114.61
C THR A 39 -26.89 -95.22 -115.95
N GLU A 40 -26.46 -96.48 -116.00
CA GLU A 40 -26.47 -97.26 -117.24
C GLU A 40 -27.92 -97.38 -117.72
N VAL A 41 -28.27 -96.70 -118.82
CA VAL A 41 -29.40 -97.09 -119.66
C VAL A 41 -28.94 -97.15 -121.11
N ASP A 42 -28.78 -98.39 -121.54
CA ASP A 42 -28.69 -98.88 -122.90
C ASP A 42 -29.66 -98.21 -123.88
N GLY A 43 -29.19 -98.09 -125.12
CA GLY A 43 -30.05 -98.36 -126.26
C GLY A 43 -30.91 -97.20 -126.76
N ARG A 44 -30.34 -96.52 -127.76
CA ARG A 44 -31.03 -96.33 -129.05
C ARG A 44 -32.33 -95.52 -129.00
N GLY A 45 -32.22 -94.23 -129.32
CA GLY A 45 -33.40 -93.53 -129.84
C GLY A 45 -33.27 -92.02 -129.82
N VAL A 46 -32.70 -91.48 -130.89
CA VAL A 46 -33.07 -90.17 -131.48
C VAL A 46 -33.51 -89.12 -130.45
N THR A 47 -32.58 -88.36 -129.87
CA THR A 47 -32.98 -87.08 -129.25
C THR A 47 -33.54 -86.24 -130.38
N THR A 48 -34.83 -85.96 -130.24
CA THR A 48 -35.61 -85.28 -131.24
C THR A 48 -35.20 -83.81 -131.26
N ALA A 49 -35.50 -83.12 -132.36
CA ALA A 49 -35.08 -81.74 -132.56
C ALA A 49 -35.59 -80.76 -131.47
N GLU A 50 -36.55 -81.17 -130.63
CA GLU A 50 -37.25 -80.34 -129.63
C GLU A 50 -36.41 -80.13 -128.34
N GLU A 51 -35.74 -81.17 -127.83
CA GLU A 51 -34.89 -81.07 -126.61
C GLU A 51 -33.56 -80.36 -126.90
N VAL A 52 -33.03 -80.51 -128.12
CA VAL A 52 -31.89 -79.72 -128.60
C VAL A 52 -32.27 -78.25 -128.79
N GLU A 53 -33.53 -77.96 -129.12
CA GLU A 53 -34.08 -76.59 -129.15
C GLU A 53 -34.27 -76.01 -127.75
N GLU A 54 -34.73 -76.78 -126.77
CA GLU A 54 -34.84 -76.33 -125.38
C GLU A 54 -33.48 -76.03 -124.77
N VAL A 55 -32.48 -76.90 -124.99
CA VAL A 55 -31.09 -76.63 -124.58
C VAL A 55 -30.51 -75.44 -125.34
N ARG A 56 -30.78 -75.28 -126.64
CA ARG A 56 -30.34 -74.09 -127.40
C ARG A 56 -30.99 -72.80 -126.91
N THR A 57 -32.26 -72.87 -126.52
CA THR A 57 -33.01 -71.75 -125.95
C THR A 57 -32.47 -71.41 -124.57
N ALA A 58 -32.23 -72.39 -123.70
CA ALA A 58 -31.58 -72.19 -122.41
C ALA A 58 -30.15 -71.65 -122.56
N LEU A 59 -29.38 -72.10 -123.56
CA LEU A 59 -28.04 -71.57 -123.86
C LEU A 59 -28.10 -70.16 -124.47
N ALA A 60 -29.18 -69.83 -125.18
CA ALA A 60 -29.43 -68.49 -125.69
C ALA A 60 -29.83 -67.53 -124.55
N ASP A 61 -30.70 -67.96 -123.63
CA ASP A 61 -31.03 -67.24 -122.40
C ASP A 61 -29.80 -67.09 -121.50
N LEU A 62 -28.98 -68.14 -121.36
CA LEU A 62 -27.74 -68.05 -120.58
C LEU A 62 -26.75 -67.09 -121.23
N ARG A 63 -26.64 -67.07 -122.56
CA ARG A 63 -25.84 -66.08 -123.29
C ARG A 63 -26.40 -64.68 -123.11
N GLU A 64 -27.71 -64.48 -123.22
CA GLU A 64 -28.33 -63.17 -122.99
C GLU A 64 -28.12 -62.68 -121.55
N THR A 65 -28.25 -63.57 -120.55
CA THR A 65 -27.94 -63.21 -119.16
C THR A 65 -26.46 -62.93 -118.97
N THR A 66 -25.57 -63.67 -119.64
CA THR A 66 -24.12 -63.43 -119.60
C THR A 66 -23.78 -62.10 -120.25
N ASP A 67 -24.34 -61.78 -121.41
CA ASP A 67 -24.18 -60.49 -122.08
C ASP A 67 -24.70 -59.35 -121.18
N ARG A 68 -25.84 -59.55 -120.51
CA ARG A 68 -26.41 -58.59 -119.54
C ARG A 68 -25.55 -58.44 -118.28
N LEU A 69 -24.95 -59.53 -117.79
CA LEU A 69 -24.03 -59.52 -116.66
C LEU A 69 -22.70 -58.87 -117.05
N GLU A 70 -22.18 -59.12 -118.25
CA GLU A 70 -20.98 -58.47 -118.78
C GLU A 70 -21.19 -56.97 -118.97
N GLU A 71 -22.37 -56.55 -119.44
CA GLU A 71 -22.76 -55.14 -119.50
C GLU A 71 -22.89 -54.53 -118.09
N SER A 72 -23.48 -55.26 -117.14
CA SER A 72 -23.60 -54.83 -115.75
C SER A 72 -22.23 -54.71 -115.07
N VAL A 73 -21.34 -55.69 -115.27
CA VAL A 73 -19.95 -55.67 -114.77
C VAL A 73 -19.16 -54.55 -115.43
N GLY A 74 -19.38 -54.31 -116.73
CA GLY A 74 -18.83 -53.15 -117.44
C GLY A 74 -19.27 -51.84 -116.80
N SER A 75 -20.56 -51.69 -116.50
CA SER A 75 -21.11 -50.52 -115.79
C SER A 75 -20.52 -50.37 -114.40
N LEU A 76 -20.53 -51.42 -113.57
CA LEU A 76 -19.97 -51.37 -112.21
C LEU A 76 -18.49 -51.04 -112.23
N ARG A 77 -17.73 -51.55 -113.21
CA ARG A 77 -16.31 -51.24 -113.34
C ARG A 77 -16.10 -49.77 -113.68
N SER A 78 -16.88 -49.21 -114.59
CA SER A 78 -16.84 -47.77 -114.88
C SER A 78 -17.30 -46.91 -113.70
N ASP A 79 -18.29 -47.36 -112.92
CA ASP A 79 -18.73 -46.69 -111.69
C ASP A 79 -17.64 -46.72 -110.62
N LEU A 80 -16.92 -47.84 -110.47
CA LEU A 80 -15.78 -47.97 -109.57
C LEU A 80 -14.62 -47.08 -110.01
N GLU A 81 -14.28 -47.05 -111.30
CA GLU A 81 -13.24 -46.16 -111.83
C GLU A 81 -13.62 -44.68 -111.64
N SER A 82 -14.91 -44.34 -111.74
CA SER A 82 -15.42 -42.99 -111.47
C SER A 82 -15.41 -42.66 -109.98
N LEU A 83 -15.75 -43.62 -109.12
CA LEU A 83 -15.73 -43.45 -107.67
C LEU A 83 -14.31 -43.33 -107.14
N ASP A 84 -13.38 -44.13 -107.66
CA ASP A 84 -11.95 -44.08 -107.35
C ASP A 84 -11.39 -42.70 -107.70
N SER A 85 -11.70 -42.21 -108.92
CA SER A 85 -11.34 -40.86 -109.35
C SER A 85 -11.94 -39.77 -108.44
N ALA A 86 -13.20 -39.92 -108.02
CA ALA A 86 -13.87 -38.96 -107.15
C ALA A 86 -13.31 -38.97 -105.72
N VAL A 87 -12.96 -40.15 -105.19
CA VAL A 87 -12.32 -40.30 -103.88
C VAL A 87 -10.92 -39.71 -103.91
N ASP A 88 -10.15 -39.95 -104.96
CA ASP A 88 -8.83 -39.33 -105.13
C ASP A 88 -8.94 -37.80 -105.18
N GLU A 89 -9.92 -37.26 -105.91
CA GLU A 89 -10.19 -35.82 -105.97
C GLU A 89 -10.60 -35.24 -104.60
N ASP A 90 -11.50 -35.91 -103.87
CA ASP A 90 -11.93 -35.51 -102.52
C ASP A 90 -10.77 -35.59 -101.50
N VAL A 91 -9.96 -36.63 -101.58
CA VAL A 91 -8.76 -36.78 -100.74
C VAL A 91 -7.76 -35.67 -101.06
N GLU A 92 -7.58 -35.32 -102.33
CA GLU A 92 -6.76 -34.19 -102.75
C GLU A 92 -7.31 -32.86 -102.25
N ASP A 93 -8.62 -32.59 -102.33
CA ASP A 93 -9.25 -31.38 -101.78
C ASP A 93 -9.09 -31.31 -100.25
N LEU A 94 -9.35 -32.41 -99.55
CA LEU A 94 -9.16 -32.47 -98.09
C LEU A 94 -7.71 -32.24 -97.71
N ARG A 95 -6.76 -32.85 -98.43
CA ARG A 95 -5.32 -32.62 -98.21
C ARG A 95 -4.98 -31.17 -98.44
N GLU A 96 -5.48 -30.56 -99.50
CA GLU A 96 -5.23 -29.14 -99.75
C GLU A 96 -5.86 -28.27 -98.67
N ARG A 97 -7.07 -28.58 -98.21
CA ARG A 97 -7.75 -27.89 -97.12
C ARG A 97 -7.01 -28.03 -95.79
N PHE A 98 -6.49 -29.20 -95.45
CA PHE A 98 -5.69 -29.41 -94.25
C PHE A 98 -4.35 -28.68 -94.32
N VAL A 99 -3.70 -28.67 -95.49
CA VAL A 99 -2.48 -27.89 -95.70
C VAL A 99 -2.78 -26.39 -95.57
N ARG A 100 -3.90 -25.91 -96.12
CA ARG A 100 -4.36 -24.52 -95.94
C ARG A 100 -4.62 -24.23 -94.47
N LEU A 101 -5.33 -25.10 -93.74
CA LEU A 101 -5.61 -24.93 -92.31
C LEU A 101 -4.34 -24.91 -91.47
N TYR A 102 -3.41 -25.83 -91.73
CA TYR A 102 -2.13 -25.90 -91.03
C TYR A 102 -1.34 -24.60 -91.26
N ARG A 103 -1.24 -24.14 -92.50
CA ARG A 103 -0.61 -22.84 -92.84
C ARG A 103 -1.34 -21.66 -92.22
N ASP A 104 -2.68 -21.70 -92.15
CA ASP A 104 -3.49 -20.67 -91.51
C ASP A 104 -3.26 -20.61 -90.00
N LEU A 105 -3.14 -21.77 -89.34
CA LEU A 105 -2.85 -21.88 -87.91
C LEU A 105 -1.42 -21.43 -87.62
N GLU A 106 -0.45 -21.92 -88.39
CA GLU A 106 0.97 -21.54 -88.30
C GLU A 106 1.19 -20.06 -88.64
N GLY A 107 0.38 -19.49 -89.54
CA GLY A 107 0.39 -18.07 -89.87
C GLY A 107 -0.31 -17.17 -88.85
N LYS A 108 -1.27 -17.71 -88.07
CA LYS A 108 -1.97 -16.97 -87.01
C LYS A 108 -1.16 -16.90 -85.71
N ALA A 109 -0.36 -17.91 -85.43
CA ALA A 109 0.65 -17.89 -84.38
C ALA A 109 1.68 -18.99 -84.70
N GLY A 110 2.91 -18.59 -85.02
CA GLY A 110 4.00 -19.54 -85.19
C GLY A 110 4.24 -20.33 -83.90
N THR A 111 4.97 -21.46 -84.00
CA THR A 111 5.39 -22.26 -82.83
C THR A 111 6.17 -21.46 -81.80
N ASP A 112 6.82 -20.39 -82.23
CA ASP A 112 7.61 -19.46 -81.43
C ASP A 112 6.91 -18.12 -81.22
N HIS A 113 5.57 -18.06 -81.38
CA HIS A 113 4.83 -16.83 -81.11
C HIS A 113 4.86 -16.52 -79.61
N GLU A 114 5.53 -15.42 -79.26
CA GLU A 114 5.62 -14.93 -77.89
C GLU A 114 4.54 -13.88 -77.62
N HIS A 115 4.07 -13.81 -76.38
CA HIS A 115 3.16 -12.77 -75.90
C HIS A 115 3.91 -11.82 -74.95
N PRO A 116 4.69 -10.86 -75.47
CA PRO A 116 5.53 -9.98 -74.65
C PRO A 116 4.69 -9.20 -73.63
N GLU A 117 3.51 -8.70 -74.00
CA GLU A 117 2.63 -7.98 -73.05
C GLU A 117 2.17 -8.86 -71.87
N THR A 118 1.94 -10.15 -72.10
CA THR A 118 1.59 -11.09 -71.03
C THR A 118 2.82 -11.37 -70.15
N ALA A 119 3.99 -11.51 -70.76
CA ALA A 119 5.25 -11.66 -70.03
C ALA A 119 5.55 -10.42 -69.16
N ASP A 120 5.42 -9.21 -69.70
CA ASP A 120 5.61 -7.95 -68.97
C ASP A 120 4.62 -7.80 -67.81
N ARG A 121 3.36 -8.19 -68.01
CA ARG A 121 2.34 -8.22 -66.94
C ARG A 121 2.70 -9.21 -65.86
N LEU A 122 3.17 -10.40 -66.21
CA LEU A 122 3.60 -11.41 -65.24
C LEU A 122 4.83 -10.94 -64.46
N GLU A 123 5.78 -10.28 -65.12
CA GLU A 123 6.94 -9.68 -64.46
C GLU A 123 6.54 -8.56 -63.49
N THR A 124 5.60 -7.70 -63.89
CA THR A 124 5.04 -6.66 -63.02
C THR A 124 4.33 -7.27 -61.80
N VAL A 125 3.47 -8.28 -62.01
CA VAL A 125 2.79 -8.98 -60.92
C VAL A 125 3.80 -9.67 -60.00
N ALA A 126 4.84 -10.28 -60.55
CA ALA A 126 5.91 -10.88 -59.76
C ALA A 126 6.61 -9.83 -58.89
N ALA A 127 6.93 -8.66 -59.44
CA ALA A 127 7.51 -7.55 -58.70
C ALA A 127 6.59 -7.02 -57.59
N ASP A 128 5.29 -6.87 -57.88
CA ASP A 128 4.28 -6.44 -56.90
C ASP A 128 4.12 -7.47 -55.77
N VAL A 129 4.14 -8.77 -56.08
CA VAL A 129 4.10 -9.84 -55.08
C VAL A 129 5.34 -9.82 -54.20
N THR A 130 6.53 -9.61 -54.77
CA THR A 130 7.76 -9.43 -53.99
C THR A 130 7.66 -8.22 -53.07
N ALA A 131 7.21 -7.07 -53.58
CA ALA A 131 7.03 -5.87 -52.76
C ALA A 131 5.96 -6.05 -51.66
N ALA A 132 4.90 -6.80 -51.93
CA ALA A 132 3.89 -7.14 -50.94
C ALA A 132 4.46 -8.06 -49.84
N ALA A 133 5.28 -9.04 -50.21
CA ALA A 133 5.97 -9.92 -49.26
C ALA A 133 6.90 -9.12 -48.33
N GLU A 134 7.73 -8.23 -48.87
CA GLU A 134 8.61 -7.36 -48.06
C GLU A 134 7.81 -6.46 -47.09
N ARG A 135 6.64 -5.98 -47.53
CA ARG A 135 5.75 -5.20 -46.67
C ARG A 135 5.12 -6.03 -45.56
N LEU A 136 4.79 -7.30 -45.82
CA LEU A 136 4.29 -8.24 -44.82
C LEU A 136 5.37 -8.55 -43.78
N ASP A 137 6.61 -8.80 -44.22
CA ASP A 137 7.75 -8.98 -43.31
C ASP A 137 7.93 -7.75 -42.40
N GLY A 138 7.84 -6.55 -42.98
CA GLY A 138 7.91 -5.30 -42.22
C GLY A 138 6.71 -5.02 -41.32
N VAL A 139 5.57 -5.68 -41.53
CA VAL A 139 4.42 -5.66 -40.60
C VAL A 139 4.64 -6.67 -39.50
N GLU A 140 5.12 -7.87 -39.81
CA GLU A 140 5.45 -8.92 -38.84
C GLU A 140 6.44 -8.40 -37.79
N THR A 141 7.56 -7.80 -38.22
CA THR A 141 8.53 -7.17 -37.29
C THR A 141 7.90 -6.07 -36.43
N ARG A 142 6.94 -5.31 -36.97
CA ARG A 142 6.25 -4.27 -36.19
C ARG A 142 5.31 -4.88 -35.16
N VAL A 143 4.62 -5.97 -35.50
CA VAL A 143 3.75 -6.70 -34.58
C VAL A 143 4.57 -7.26 -33.43
N GLU A 144 5.69 -7.93 -33.72
CA GLU A 144 6.61 -8.43 -32.69
C GLU A 144 7.07 -7.30 -31.75
N SER A 145 7.47 -6.14 -32.29
CA SER A 145 7.87 -4.99 -31.48
C SER A 145 6.73 -4.41 -30.62
N VAL A 146 5.49 -4.46 -31.11
CA VAL A 146 4.31 -4.02 -30.34
C VAL A 146 4.02 -5.01 -29.22
N GLU A 147 4.12 -6.31 -29.47
CA GLU A 147 3.94 -7.35 -28.46
C GLU A 147 4.96 -7.18 -27.32
N GLU A 148 6.24 -6.98 -27.63
CA GLU A 148 7.27 -6.69 -26.63
C GLU A 148 7.02 -5.39 -25.86
N ALA A 149 6.43 -4.38 -26.51
CA ALA A 149 6.06 -3.13 -25.85
C ALA A 149 4.87 -3.34 -24.90
N LEU A 150 3.89 -4.14 -25.30
CA LEU A 150 2.74 -4.49 -24.47
C LEU A 150 3.15 -5.31 -23.25
N ASP A 151 4.03 -6.30 -23.40
CA ASP A 151 4.58 -7.08 -22.28
C ASP A 151 5.29 -6.18 -21.25
N ARG A 152 6.04 -5.19 -21.74
CA ARG A 152 6.69 -4.19 -20.86
C ARG A 152 5.65 -3.32 -20.16
N VAL A 153 4.61 -2.88 -20.85
CA VAL A 153 3.53 -2.10 -20.23
C VAL A 153 2.82 -2.93 -19.16
N ASP A 154 2.49 -4.19 -19.44
CA ASP A 154 1.86 -5.11 -18.49
C ASP A 154 2.70 -5.28 -17.20
N ALA A 155 4.01 -5.47 -17.36
CA ALA A 155 4.94 -5.53 -16.23
C ALA A 155 4.93 -4.22 -15.41
N THR A 156 4.99 -3.06 -16.08
CA THR A 156 4.95 -1.76 -15.37
C THR A 156 3.62 -1.50 -14.67
N VAL A 157 2.49 -1.97 -15.24
CA VAL A 157 1.18 -1.86 -14.62
C VAL A 157 1.12 -2.75 -13.37
N THR A 158 1.59 -3.98 -13.45
CA THR A 158 1.68 -4.90 -12.31
C THR A 158 2.54 -4.31 -11.16
N ASP A 159 3.68 -3.71 -11.49
CA ASP A 159 4.53 -3.02 -10.52
C ASP A 159 3.83 -1.80 -9.89
N LEU A 160 3.09 -1.02 -10.70
CA LEU A 160 2.32 0.12 -10.20
C LEU A 160 1.19 -0.33 -9.26
N GLU A 161 0.44 -1.38 -9.60
CA GLU A 161 -0.60 -1.94 -8.75
C GLU A 161 -0.04 -2.39 -7.40
N THR A 162 1.12 -3.05 -7.41
CA THR A 162 1.82 -3.45 -6.18
C THR A 162 2.22 -2.25 -5.34
N ASN A 163 2.77 -1.21 -5.96
CA ASN A 163 3.17 0.02 -5.27
C ASN A 163 1.97 0.79 -4.70
N VAL A 164 0.85 0.85 -5.44
CA VAL A 164 -0.39 1.47 -4.96
C VAL A 164 -0.91 0.72 -3.74
N GLY A 165 -0.95 -0.62 -3.77
CA GLY A 165 -1.34 -1.41 -2.59
C GLY A 165 -0.44 -1.14 -1.37
N ALA A 166 0.88 -1.04 -1.57
CA ALA A 166 1.81 -0.69 -0.50
C ALA A 166 1.60 0.74 0.04
N ILE A 167 1.18 1.69 -0.80
CA ILE A 167 0.81 3.05 -0.38
C ILE A 167 -0.48 3.02 0.44
N ASP A 168 -1.49 2.26 0.00
CA ASP A 168 -2.76 2.12 0.72
C ASP A 168 -2.54 1.57 2.14
N ASP A 169 -1.70 0.53 2.29
CA ASP A 169 -1.33 -0.02 3.60
C ASP A 169 -0.64 1.02 4.50
N ARG A 170 0.25 1.85 3.91
CA ARG A 170 0.95 2.91 4.63
C ARG A 170 0.01 4.02 5.07
N VAL A 171 -0.96 4.39 4.22
CA VAL A 171 -1.99 5.38 4.55
C VAL A 171 -2.86 4.87 5.69
N ALA A 172 -3.35 3.63 5.60
CA ALA A 172 -4.14 3.02 6.67
C ALA A 172 -3.37 2.96 8.01
N SER A 173 -2.08 2.64 7.98
CA SER A 173 -1.23 2.68 9.18
C SER A 173 -1.07 4.10 9.74
N ALA A 174 -0.89 5.10 8.87
CA ALA A 174 -0.78 6.49 9.29
C ALA A 174 -2.09 7.00 9.91
N GLU A 175 -3.24 6.64 9.34
CA GLU A 175 -4.56 6.96 9.89
C GLU A 175 -4.74 6.37 11.29
N GLY A 176 -4.36 5.11 11.50
CA GLY A 176 -4.38 4.49 12.83
C GLY A 176 -3.54 5.27 13.84
N ARG A 177 -2.31 5.63 13.49
CA ARG A 177 -1.42 6.40 14.37
C ARG A 177 -1.93 7.81 14.69
N ILE A 178 -2.63 8.44 13.75
CA ILE A 178 -3.26 9.75 13.97
C ILE A 178 -4.38 9.59 14.99
N SER A 179 -5.26 8.60 14.82
CA SER A 179 -6.32 8.30 15.79
C SER A 179 -5.77 8.03 17.20
N ASP A 180 -4.73 7.19 17.32
CA ASP A 180 -4.06 6.94 18.61
C ASP A 180 -3.48 8.22 19.23
N THR A 181 -2.99 9.14 18.39
CA THR A 181 -2.45 10.42 18.86
C THR A 181 -3.56 11.35 19.32
N ASP A 182 -4.68 11.42 18.60
CA ASP A 182 -5.86 12.19 18.97
C ASP A 182 -6.42 11.73 20.32
N ASP A 183 -6.54 10.42 20.54
CA ASP A 183 -6.98 9.85 21.82
C ASP A 183 -6.03 10.22 22.98
N ARG A 184 -4.72 10.21 22.72
CA ARG A 184 -3.72 10.62 23.73
C ARG A 184 -3.74 12.11 24.02
N VAL A 185 -4.06 12.94 23.04
CA VAL A 185 -4.22 14.38 23.24
C VAL A 185 -5.45 14.64 24.09
N ALA A 186 -6.58 13.98 23.80
CA ALA A 186 -7.80 14.09 24.61
C ALA A 186 -7.57 13.67 26.08
N ASP A 187 -6.89 12.53 26.33
CA ASP A 187 -6.52 12.13 27.70
C ASP A 187 -5.63 13.17 28.39
N ALA A 188 -4.67 13.75 27.66
CA ALA A 188 -3.80 14.79 28.21
C ALA A 188 -4.59 16.06 28.57
N GLU A 189 -5.56 16.46 27.77
CA GLU A 189 -6.46 17.60 28.03
C GLU A 189 -7.29 17.35 29.29
N ASP A 190 -7.90 16.17 29.43
CA ASP A 190 -8.68 15.79 30.62
C ASP A 190 -7.81 15.81 31.90
N ARG A 191 -6.58 15.31 31.80
CA ARG A 191 -5.62 15.33 32.91
C ARG A 191 -5.21 16.75 33.27
N LEU A 192 -5.00 17.62 32.28
CA LEU A 192 -4.67 19.04 32.52
C LEU A 192 -5.83 19.75 33.24
N SER A 193 -7.06 19.57 32.76
CA SER A 193 -8.25 20.11 33.43
C SER A 193 -8.34 19.65 34.89
N THR A 194 -8.13 18.36 35.14
CA THR A 194 -8.10 17.82 36.51
C THR A 194 -6.99 18.45 37.36
N THR A 195 -5.81 18.72 36.78
CA THR A 195 -4.72 19.37 37.51
C THR A 195 -5.01 20.84 37.82
N GLU A 196 -5.67 21.55 36.91
CA GLU A 196 -6.10 22.95 37.11
C GLU A 196 -7.09 23.06 38.27
N GLU A 197 -8.09 22.17 38.32
CA GLU A 197 -9.04 22.11 39.44
C GLU A 197 -8.35 21.84 40.79
N ARG A 198 -7.36 20.94 40.78
CA ARG A 198 -6.57 20.63 41.99
C ARG A 198 -5.69 21.79 42.43
N LEU A 199 -5.13 22.56 41.49
CA LEU A 199 -4.35 23.75 41.79
C LEU A 199 -5.23 24.85 42.38
N SER A 200 -6.39 25.13 41.77
CA SER A 200 -7.36 26.09 42.33
C SER A 200 -7.77 25.69 43.75
N THR A 201 -8.08 24.40 43.98
CA THR A 201 -8.40 23.91 45.33
C THR A 201 -7.24 24.07 46.31
N ALA A 202 -5.99 23.92 45.85
CA ALA A 202 -4.81 24.09 46.68
C ALA A 202 -4.57 25.56 47.03
N GLU A 203 -4.79 26.47 46.08
CA GLU A 203 -4.72 27.92 46.26
C GLU A 203 -5.73 28.38 47.33
N ASP A 204 -6.99 27.96 47.21
CA ASP A 204 -8.03 28.27 48.21
C ASP A 204 -7.62 27.80 49.62
N ARG A 205 -7.04 26.59 49.73
CA ARG A 205 -6.56 26.06 51.01
C ARG A 205 -5.39 26.85 51.59
N LEU A 206 -4.51 27.36 50.74
CA LEU A 206 -3.38 28.17 51.20
C LEU A 206 -3.88 29.53 51.70
N GLU A 207 -4.86 30.13 51.04
CA GLU A 207 -5.52 31.35 51.50
C GLU A 207 -6.20 31.14 52.86
N ASP A 208 -6.97 30.04 53.01
CA ASP A 208 -7.60 29.67 54.28
C ASP A 208 -6.57 29.47 55.42
N LEU A 209 -5.45 28.79 55.13
CA LEU A 209 -4.39 28.56 56.10
C LEU A 209 -3.66 29.85 56.50
N ALA A 210 -3.45 30.75 55.55
CA ALA A 210 -2.87 32.07 55.80
C ALA A 210 -3.77 32.87 56.73
N ALA A 211 -5.07 32.98 56.43
CA ALA A 211 -6.05 33.65 57.27
C ALA A 211 -6.13 33.05 58.68
N ALA A 212 -6.12 31.71 58.79
CA ALA A 212 -6.10 31.02 60.07
C ALA A 212 -4.78 31.23 60.84
N GLY A 213 -3.66 31.45 60.14
CA GLY A 213 -2.37 31.81 60.72
C GLY A 213 -2.42 33.20 61.37
N GLU A 214 -2.94 34.19 60.65
CA GLU A 214 -3.10 35.57 61.11
C GLU A 214 -4.03 35.66 62.33
N ASP A 215 -5.21 35.02 62.28
CA ASP A 215 -6.15 34.97 63.42
C ASP A 215 -5.53 34.33 64.66
N ARG A 216 -4.77 33.23 64.49
CA ARG A 216 -4.04 32.61 65.60
C ARG A 216 -2.98 33.53 66.18
N SER A 217 -2.20 34.22 65.35
CA SER A 217 -1.19 35.19 65.79
C SER A 217 -1.83 36.33 66.61
N GLU A 218 -2.97 36.84 66.15
CA GLU A 218 -3.72 37.87 66.88
C GLU A 218 -4.23 37.35 68.24
N LYS A 219 -4.81 36.15 68.27
CA LYS A 219 -5.26 35.51 69.52
C LYS A 219 -4.10 35.28 70.49
N LEU A 220 -2.95 34.80 70.01
CA LEU A 220 -1.76 34.60 70.84
C LEU A 220 -1.24 35.94 71.40
N SER A 221 -1.25 37.01 70.60
CA SER A 221 -0.87 38.35 71.05
C SER A 221 -1.79 38.88 72.14
N ARG A 222 -3.12 38.67 72.00
CA ARG A 222 -4.12 39.01 73.03
C ARG A 222 -3.90 38.20 74.31
N VAL A 223 -3.67 36.89 74.20
CA VAL A 223 -3.40 36.01 75.35
C VAL A 223 -2.10 36.42 76.05
N ALA A 224 -1.02 36.65 75.30
CA ALA A 224 0.25 37.12 75.85
C ALA A 224 0.07 38.42 76.64
N SER A 225 -0.67 39.38 76.07
CA SER A 225 -0.98 40.65 76.75
C SER A 225 -1.80 40.45 78.03
N ALA A 226 -2.80 39.55 78.01
CA ALA A 226 -3.60 39.22 79.17
C ALA A 226 -2.76 38.53 80.28
N VAL A 227 -1.87 37.62 79.91
CA VAL A 227 -0.95 36.95 80.83
C VAL A 227 0.00 37.96 81.47
N VAL A 228 0.59 38.88 80.69
CA VAL A 228 1.46 39.94 81.23
C VAL A 228 0.68 40.83 82.21
N ARG A 229 -0.56 41.20 81.89
CA ARG A 229 -1.43 41.98 82.78
C ARG A 229 -1.72 41.23 84.08
N ALA A 230 -2.13 39.96 84.00
CA ALA A 230 -2.41 39.12 85.16
C ALA A 230 -1.17 38.91 86.04
N GLN A 231 0.02 38.74 85.44
CA GLN A 231 1.27 38.65 86.18
C GLN A 231 1.60 39.95 86.92
N ARG A 232 1.36 41.12 86.31
CA ARG A 232 1.54 42.42 86.97
C ARG A 232 0.58 42.57 88.15
N GLU A 233 -0.69 42.25 87.96
CA GLU A 233 -1.72 42.32 89.02
C GLU A 233 -1.41 41.37 90.18
N LEU A 234 -1.05 40.11 89.89
CA LEU A 234 -0.62 39.16 90.91
C LEU A 234 0.62 39.62 91.67
N ARG A 235 1.58 40.28 91.00
CA ARG A 235 2.75 40.86 91.69
C ARG A 235 2.32 41.95 92.66
N THR A 236 1.39 42.83 92.28
CA THR A 236 0.84 43.87 93.17
C THR A 236 0.12 43.26 94.37
N VAL A 237 -0.81 42.34 94.14
CA VAL A 237 -1.58 41.68 95.23
C VAL A 237 -0.64 40.93 96.18
N ARG A 238 0.37 40.23 95.66
CA ARG A 238 1.37 39.55 96.49
C ARG A 238 2.21 40.52 97.31
N ARG A 239 2.59 41.68 96.75
CA ARG A 239 3.30 42.73 97.48
C ARG A 239 2.45 43.27 98.63
N GLU A 240 1.22 43.70 98.34
CA GLU A 240 0.31 44.21 99.36
C GLU A 240 0.04 43.19 100.47
N ARG A 241 -0.14 41.91 100.11
CA ARG A 241 -0.33 40.84 101.10
C ARG A 241 0.91 40.68 101.98
N ALA A 242 2.10 40.63 101.38
CA ALA A 242 3.35 40.53 102.12
C ALA A 242 3.54 41.72 103.07
N ASP A 243 3.16 42.93 102.64
CA ASP A 243 3.28 44.14 103.46
C ASP A 243 2.32 44.14 104.65
N ARG A 244 1.07 43.70 104.45
CA ARG A 244 0.12 43.50 105.56
C ARG A 244 0.63 42.45 106.55
N GLU A 245 1.14 41.32 106.06
CA GLU A 245 1.69 40.24 106.90
C GLU A 245 2.91 40.72 107.71
N ARG A 246 3.81 41.52 107.10
CA ARG A 246 4.95 42.15 107.80
C ARG A 246 4.49 43.11 108.89
N LEU A 247 3.58 44.03 108.56
CA LEU A 247 3.07 45.00 109.54
C LEU A 247 2.37 44.29 110.72
N ASP A 248 1.61 43.24 110.43
CA ASP A 248 0.98 42.42 111.46
C ASP A 248 2.01 41.71 112.34
N SER A 249 3.10 41.18 111.76
CA SER A 249 4.21 40.60 112.52
C SER A 249 4.83 41.63 113.47
N ILE A 250 5.21 42.79 112.94
CA ILE A 250 5.78 43.93 113.69
C ILE A 250 4.85 44.33 114.84
N ARG A 251 3.55 44.48 114.58
CA ARG A 251 2.55 44.84 115.60
C ARG A 251 2.36 43.74 116.65
N ARG A 252 2.38 42.46 116.25
CA ARG A 252 2.31 41.33 117.20
C ARG A 252 3.53 41.31 118.11
N THR A 253 4.74 41.50 117.57
CA THR A 253 5.98 41.63 118.35
C THR A 253 5.91 42.84 119.28
N ALA A 254 5.46 44.00 118.78
CA ALA A 254 5.27 45.21 119.57
C ALA A 254 4.34 45.00 120.76
N ASN A 255 3.17 44.38 120.52
CA ASN A 255 2.19 44.09 121.56
C ASN A 255 2.73 43.11 122.60
N ARG A 256 3.47 42.07 122.17
CA ARG A 256 4.09 41.09 123.07
C ARG A 256 5.12 41.72 124.00
N HIS A 257 5.89 42.68 123.50
CA HIS A 257 6.98 43.33 124.25
C HIS A 257 6.60 44.71 124.82
N GLY A 258 5.32 45.12 124.73
CA GLY A 258 4.82 46.39 125.27
C GLY A 258 5.37 47.65 124.57
N VAL A 259 5.90 47.52 123.35
CA VAL A 259 6.54 48.60 122.61
C VAL A 259 5.48 49.46 121.92
N LYS A 260 5.34 50.72 122.33
CA LYS A 260 4.42 51.68 121.68
C LYS A 260 5.10 52.58 120.65
N LYS A 261 6.41 52.77 120.81
CA LYS A 261 7.25 53.62 119.96
C LYS A 261 8.58 52.92 119.73
N ALA A 262 9.02 52.87 118.48
CA ALA A 262 10.31 52.32 118.08
C ALA A 262 11.00 53.28 117.10
N ASP A 263 12.32 53.38 117.16
CA ASP A 263 13.09 54.26 116.29
C ASP A 263 13.35 53.55 114.95
N CYS A 264 13.21 54.24 113.81
CA CYS A 264 13.55 53.67 112.50
C CYS A 264 15.07 53.44 112.41
N ALA A 265 15.50 52.25 111.98
CA ALA A 265 16.93 51.95 111.83
C ALA A 265 17.64 52.86 110.81
N GLU A 266 16.94 53.27 109.75
CA GLU A 266 17.50 54.07 108.65
C GLU A 266 17.69 55.54 109.03
N CYS A 267 16.63 56.20 109.49
CA CYS A 267 16.63 57.65 109.71
C CYS A 267 16.62 58.05 111.20
N GLY A 268 16.56 57.09 112.13
CA GLY A 268 16.57 57.32 113.58
C GLY A 268 15.30 57.97 114.16
N ASN A 269 14.29 58.26 113.33
CA ASN A 269 13.07 58.91 113.80
C ASN A 269 12.17 57.93 114.56
N GLY A 270 11.58 58.41 115.66
CA GLY A 270 10.73 57.60 116.51
C GLY A 270 9.31 57.44 115.98
N VAL A 271 8.97 56.24 115.54
CA VAL A 271 7.70 55.87 114.91
C VAL A 271 6.75 55.25 115.92
N ARG A 272 5.48 55.68 115.93
CA ARG A 272 4.43 55.09 116.77
C ARG A 272 3.79 53.90 116.04
N LEU A 273 4.03 52.70 116.53
CA LEU A 273 3.64 51.45 115.86
C LEU A 273 2.12 51.30 115.69
N SER A 274 1.33 51.87 116.60
CA SER A 274 -0.14 51.82 116.56
C SER A 274 -0.77 52.68 115.45
N LEU A 275 -0.02 53.60 114.84
CA LEU A 275 -0.52 54.51 113.81
C LEU A 275 -0.01 54.18 112.40
N LEU A 276 0.85 53.16 112.27
CA LEU A 276 1.34 52.72 110.97
C LEU A 276 0.23 52.00 110.23
N SER A 277 -0.13 52.44 109.03
CA SER A 277 -1.07 51.75 108.14
C SER A 277 -0.38 50.77 107.18
N GLU A 278 0.89 51.02 106.92
CA GLU A 278 1.79 50.26 106.04
C GLU A 278 3.12 50.03 106.77
N PRO A 279 3.88 48.98 106.42
CA PRO A 279 5.19 48.70 107.02
C PRO A 279 6.28 49.62 106.45
N GLU A 280 6.06 50.93 106.42
CA GLU A 280 7.00 51.91 105.87
C GLU A 280 7.18 53.11 106.80
N CYS A 281 8.37 53.69 106.80
CA CYS A 281 8.68 54.83 107.66
C CYS A 281 8.01 56.10 107.12
N PRO A 282 7.18 56.81 107.91
CA PRO A 282 6.50 58.03 107.45
C PRO A 282 7.45 59.22 107.22
N TYR A 283 8.74 59.09 107.56
CA TYR A 283 9.73 60.16 107.46
C TYR A 283 10.75 59.95 106.32
N CYS A 284 11.05 58.70 105.96
CA CYS A 284 12.07 58.37 104.96
C CYS A 284 11.64 57.27 103.98
N GLU A 285 10.40 56.78 104.08
CA GLU A 285 9.80 55.78 103.18
C GLU A 285 10.49 54.41 103.15
N ALA A 286 11.49 54.20 104.03
CA ALA A 286 12.15 52.91 104.15
C ALA A 286 11.17 51.85 104.64
N ARG A 287 11.18 50.68 103.99
CA ARG A 287 10.29 49.56 104.30
C ARG A 287 10.82 48.78 105.49
N PHE A 288 9.97 48.60 106.49
CA PHE A 288 10.30 47.85 107.69
C PHE A 288 10.25 46.34 107.42
N ASP A 289 11.29 45.64 107.88
CA ASP A 289 11.35 44.18 107.84
C ASP A 289 10.75 43.57 109.11
N ASP A 290 11.25 43.99 110.27
CA ASP A 290 10.82 43.51 111.57
C ASP A 290 11.00 44.57 112.68
N LEU A 291 10.57 44.25 113.89
CA LEU A 291 10.80 45.04 115.10
C LEU A 291 11.80 44.33 116.01
N ASP A 292 12.92 44.99 116.30
CA ASP A 292 13.89 44.57 117.31
C ASP A 292 13.55 45.24 118.66
N PRO A 293 12.94 44.52 119.63
CA PRO A 293 12.58 45.09 120.92
C PRO A 293 13.81 45.28 121.82
N ALA A 294 13.79 46.33 122.65
CA ALA A 294 14.88 46.57 123.59
C ALA A 294 14.87 45.57 124.77
N ASP A 295 15.73 44.56 124.74
CA ASP A 295 15.86 43.57 125.82
C ASP A 295 16.64 44.06 127.06
N ARG A 296 17.16 45.32 127.07
CA ARG A 296 18.00 45.87 128.16
C ARG A 296 17.73 47.35 128.45
N PHE A 297 17.92 47.79 129.70
CA PHE A 297 17.57 49.12 130.25
C PHE A 297 18.14 50.38 129.53
N PHE A 298 19.02 50.24 128.53
CA PHE A 298 19.60 51.37 127.79
C PHE A 298 19.38 51.34 126.28
N ARG A 299 18.82 50.27 125.71
CA ARG A 299 18.51 50.23 124.27
C ARG A 299 17.08 50.68 124.02
N ARG A 300 16.84 51.32 122.87
CA ARG A 300 15.50 51.64 122.38
C ARG A 300 15.08 50.59 121.38
N SER A 301 13.80 50.24 121.36
CA SER A 301 13.27 49.33 120.35
C SER A 301 13.43 49.97 118.97
N THR A 302 13.89 49.20 118.00
CA THR A 302 14.24 49.71 116.67
C THR A 302 13.48 48.93 115.60
N LEU A 303 12.91 49.61 114.62
CA LEU A 303 12.36 48.99 113.41
C LEU A 303 13.48 48.76 112.42
N THR A 304 13.77 47.49 112.12
CA THR A 304 14.76 47.14 111.08
C THR A 304 14.15 47.38 109.71
N VAL A 305 14.98 47.77 108.76
CA VAL A 305 14.58 47.98 107.36
C VAL A 305 15.22 46.90 106.49
N ASP A 306 14.49 46.42 105.50
CA ASP A 306 15.00 45.43 104.55
C ASP A 306 15.74 46.15 103.43
N ASP A 307 17.07 46.06 103.41
CA ASP A 307 17.91 46.55 102.32
C ASP A 307 17.80 45.62 101.11
N ARG A 308 16.66 45.64 100.41
CA ARG A 308 16.58 45.09 99.05
C ARG A 308 16.96 46.18 98.05
N PRO A 309 18.16 46.13 97.43
CA PRO A 309 18.48 47.06 96.37
C PRO A 309 17.50 46.89 95.21
N ALA A 310 17.12 47.99 94.58
CA ALA A 310 16.24 48.01 93.43
C ALA A 310 16.81 47.08 92.35
N LEU A 311 16.02 46.09 91.92
CA LEU A 311 16.36 45.32 90.72
C LEU A 311 16.25 46.25 89.52
N GLU A 312 17.38 46.83 89.11
CA GLU A 312 17.64 47.32 87.75
C GLU A 312 17.55 46.10 86.82
N GLY A 313 16.39 45.97 86.18
CA GLY A 313 16.19 45.01 85.11
C GLY A 313 16.20 45.76 83.78
N ASP A 314 17.40 45.95 83.22
CA ASP A 314 17.58 46.26 81.81
C ASP A 314 16.95 45.14 80.99
N VAL A 315 15.81 45.42 80.35
CA VAL A 315 15.34 44.62 79.22
C VAL A 315 16.08 45.13 77.98
N ALA A 316 17.24 44.54 77.71
CA ALA A 316 17.85 44.63 76.39
C ALA A 316 16.83 44.10 75.37
N SER A 317 16.28 45.00 74.56
CA SER A 317 15.54 44.65 73.37
C SER A 317 16.54 44.07 72.37
N ASN A 318 16.71 42.75 72.39
CA ASN A 318 17.21 42.04 71.24
C ASN A 318 16.08 42.02 70.20
N ALA A 319 16.06 43.04 69.35
CA ALA A 319 15.41 42.95 68.06
C ALA A 319 16.32 42.10 67.17
N ASP A 320 15.91 40.86 66.99
CA ASP A 320 16.39 39.93 65.98
C ASP A 320 15.94 40.50 64.62
N GLU A 321 16.84 41.20 63.92
CA GLU A 321 16.70 41.45 62.48
C GLU A 321 17.41 40.32 61.74
N GLY A 322 16.70 39.20 61.64
CA GLY A 322 17.01 38.12 60.72
C GLY A 322 15.93 38.03 59.67
N GLU A 323 15.99 38.86 58.62
CA GLU A 323 15.33 38.47 57.37
C GLU A 323 16.13 38.96 56.15
N ARG A 324 16.73 37.97 55.49
CA ARG A 324 17.23 38.04 54.14
C ARG A 324 16.03 37.87 53.22
N ASP A 325 15.65 38.94 52.53
CA ASP A 325 14.91 38.82 51.28
C ASP A 325 15.86 39.17 50.14
N GLY A 326 16.30 38.13 49.45
CA GLY A 326 16.67 38.26 48.06
C GLY A 326 15.39 38.14 47.25
N GLU A 327 15.03 39.17 46.51
CA GLU A 327 14.37 38.97 45.23
C GLU A 327 14.78 40.04 44.22
N GLU A 328 14.96 39.53 43.01
CA GLU A 328 15.47 40.13 41.80
C GLU A 328 14.65 41.35 41.35
N THR A 329 15.32 42.37 40.83
CA THR A 329 14.72 43.13 39.71
C THR A 329 15.78 43.57 38.69
N ARG A 330 15.59 43.05 37.48
CA ARG A 330 15.64 43.78 36.20
C ARG A 330 16.98 44.43 35.83
N ARG A 331 17.73 43.72 34.98
CA ARG A 331 18.79 44.33 34.15
C ARG A 331 18.22 44.65 32.78
N ASP A 332 17.89 45.92 32.58
CA ASP A 332 17.68 46.52 31.27
C ASP A 332 18.95 46.43 30.42
N GLY A 333 18.74 46.14 29.14
CA GLY A 333 19.78 46.10 28.13
C GLY A 333 20.37 47.48 27.84
N LYS A 334 21.68 47.50 27.59
CA LYS A 334 22.35 48.51 26.78
C LYS A 334 23.58 47.87 26.13
N GLU A 335 23.55 47.87 24.80
CA GLU A 335 24.61 47.49 23.88
C GLU A 335 25.87 48.34 24.10
N ASP A 336 27.05 47.76 23.82
CA ASP A 336 28.07 48.37 22.96
C ASP A 336 29.22 47.38 22.64
N GLY A 337 29.26 46.93 21.37
CA GLY A 337 30.41 46.94 20.47
C GLY A 337 31.75 46.22 20.76
N ARG A 338 32.07 45.26 19.86
CA ARG A 338 33.37 45.04 19.14
C ARG A 338 34.57 44.46 19.93
N ASP A 339 35.42 43.53 19.45
CA ASP A 339 35.89 43.08 18.12
C ASP A 339 36.17 41.55 18.15
N GLY A 340 36.03 40.77 17.05
CA GLY A 340 37.12 40.27 16.17
C GLY A 340 37.92 39.10 16.81
N GLU A 341 38.17 37.91 16.26
CA GLU A 341 38.32 37.31 14.92
C GLU A 341 38.24 35.76 15.07
N GLY A 342 38.07 35.00 13.96
CA GLY A 342 38.57 33.60 13.93
C GLY A 342 37.80 32.51 13.18
N ILE A 343 37.54 32.73 11.88
CA ILE A 343 37.35 31.78 10.76
C ILE A 343 37.78 30.31 10.99
N ARG A 344 36.92 29.31 10.64
CA ARG A 344 37.12 28.30 9.55
C ARG A 344 36.02 27.22 9.48
N ARG A 345 35.52 27.03 8.24
CA ARG A 345 34.68 25.95 7.71
C ARG A 345 35.52 24.71 7.43
N GLU A 346 34.92 23.51 7.57
CA GLU A 346 34.90 22.32 6.66
C GLU A 346 33.68 21.47 7.15
N GLY A 347 32.85 20.75 6.40
CA GLY A 347 32.91 20.22 5.04
C GLY A 347 32.69 18.69 5.04
N GLU A 348 31.45 18.24 4.76
CA GLU A 348 31.03 17.00 4.03
C GLU A 348 31.42 15.55 4.42
N GLY A 349 30.48 14.61 4.15
CA GLY A 349 30.67 13.15 3.92
C GLY A 349 29.87 12.26 4.90
N ILE A 350 28.69 11.68 4.62
CA ILE A 350 28.25 10.64 3.65
C ILE A 350 28.80 9.21 3.92
N ARG A 351 27.88 8.30 4.31
CA ARG A 351 27.85 6.81 4.25
C ARG A 351 28.89 6.07 5.14
N GLU A 352 28.71 4.87 5.67
CA GLU A 352 28.02 3.63 5.28
C GLU A 352 27.67 2.80 6.56
N ASP A 353 26.47 2.24 6.65
CA ASP A 353 26.23 0.89 7.24
C ASP A 353 26.80 -0.14 6.24
N PRO A 354 27.25 -1.37 6.62
CA PRO A 354 26.31 -2.39 7.09
C PRO A 354 26.87 -3.62 7.88
N GLU A 355 25.93 -4.52 8.21
CA GLU A 355 26.06 -5.97 8.54
C GLU A 355 26.71 -6.32 9.90
N GLY A 356 26.18 -7.21 10.74
CA GLY A 356 25.16 -8.25 10.62
C GLY A 356 25.56 -9.37 11.60
N ASN A 357 24.63 -9.98 12.34
CA ASN A 357 24.65 -11.42 12.62
C ASN A 357 23.36 -11.84 13.33
N GLU A 358 22.63 -12.70 12.63
CA GLU A 358 21.55 -13.53 13.09
C GLU A 358 22.03 -14.55 14.15
N ARG A 359 21.11 -15.03 14.99
CA ARG A 359 20.90 -16.46 15.31
C ARG A 359 19.86 -16.64 16.42
N ASP A 360 18.63 -16.82 15.99
CA ASP A 360 17.83 -18.04 16.17
C ASP A 360 18.27 -19.05 17.26
N ARG A 361 17.36 -19.35 18.20
CA ARG A 361 17.11 -20.68 18.78
C ARG A 361 15.72 -20.72 19.42
N GLY A 362 14.83 -21.52 18.82
CA GLY A 362 13.62 -22.06 19.45
C GLY A 362 13.89 -23.26 20.39
N GLU A 363 12.81 -24.00 20.68
CA GLU A 363 12.62 -25.10 21.65
C GLU A 363 12.09 -24.60 23.02
N ARG A 364 10.96 -25.03 23.57
CA ARG A 364 10.04 -26.18 23.35
C ARG A 364 8.70 -25.90 24.00
#